data_AF-A0A183FLZ0-F1
#
_entry.id   AF-A0A183FLZ0-F1
#
_cell.length_a   1.000
_cell.length_b   1.000
_cell.length_c   1.000
_cell.angle_alpha   90.00
_cell.angle_beta   90.00
_cell.angle_gamma   90.00
#
_symmetry.space_group_name_H-M   'P 1'
#
loop_
_entity.id
_entity.type
_entity.pdbx_description
1 polymer ?
#
loop_
_entity_poly.entity_id
_entity_poly.type
_entity_poly.pdbx_seq_one_letter_code
_entity_poly.pdbx_strand_id
1 'polypeptide(L)'
;MTTAMRSAILLLAVVVVFSVTTASAQTTFLTERDFRNAALLPPSSRRMRSLFNDQRFPMRRSKRGGGVGVASPDDKWPGGRVPYVLSAAYTENQRAVIARAIAGYQAKTCIRFVPKTPLDRDYIVISKLDGCYADFARVGGRQQVSLADECIDYATIIHELMHVIGFIHEHQREDRDGFVKILYQNIIPGANTDFDKLSTLDLTYYGETYDYLSIMHYEKNEGSKNGQNTIESKVC
;
A
#
# COMPACT_ATOMS: atom_id res chain seq x y z
N MET A 1 68.96 -23.77 44.23
CA MET A 1 68.19 -22.52 44.06
C MET A 1 67.19 -22.73 42.92
N THR A 2 65.90 -22.50 43.19
CA THR A 2 64.79 -22.29 42.23
C THR A 2 64.74 -23.14 40.94
N THR A 3 64.04 -24.27 40.99
CA THR A 3 63.42 -24.90 39.82
C THR A 3 62.08 -24.20 39.50
N ALA A 4 61.90 -23.72 38.27
CA ALA A 4 60.69 -23.01 37.87
C ALA A 4 59.59 -23.96 37.36
N MET A 5 58.49 -24.09 38.09
CA MET A 5 57.27 -24.72 37.57
C MET A 5 56.58 -23.77 36.58
N ARG A 6 56.50 -24.17 35.31
CA ARG A 6 55.71 -23.47 34.29
C ARG A 6 54.25 -23.93 34.38
N SER A 7 53.40 -23.18 35.07
CA SER A 7 51.94 -23.36 34.99
C SER A 7 51.43 -22.93 33.62
N ALA A 8 51.00 -23.88 32.80
CA ALA A 8 50.28 -23.61 31.56
C ALA A 8 48.82 -23.28 31.89
N ILE A 9 48.47 -21.99 31.90
CA ILE A 9 47.08 -21.54 32.03
C ILE A 9 46.40 -21.76 30.67
N LEU A 10 45.54 -22.78 30.59
CA LEU A 10 44.74 -23.05 29.41
C LEU A 10 43.57 -22.06 29.35
N LEU A 11 43.78 -20.92 28.67
CA LEU A 11 42.73 -19.95 28.36
C LEU A 11 41.72 -20.56 27.38
N LEU A 12 40.67 -21.18 27.92
CA LEU A 12 39.45 -21.53 27.18
C LEU A 12 38.78 -20.23 26.70
N ALA A 13 39.12 -19.82 25.48
CA ALA A 13 38.40 -18.77 24.77
C ALA A 13 36.98 -19.26 24.47
N VAL A 14 36.04 -18.91 25.36
CA VAL A 14 34.61 -19.10 25.11
C VAL A 14 34.21 -18.14 24.00
N VAL A 15 34.24 -18.63 22.75
CA VAL A 15 33.70 -17.93 21.60
C VAL A 15 32.18 -17.91 21.75
N VAL A 16 31.66 -16.88 22.41
CA VAL A 16 30.24 -16.60 22.42
C VAL A 16 29.86 -16.15 21.01
N VAL A 17 29.47 -17.14 20.19
CA VAL A 17 28.85 -16.87 18.88
C VAL A 17 27.49 -16.25 19.16
N PHE A 18 27.46 -14.92 19.26
CA PHE A 18 26.23 -14.16 19.14
C PHE A 18 25.70 -14.34 17.73
N SER A 19 24.93 -15.42 17.54
CA SER A 19 24.05 -15.57 16.40
C SER A 19 23.06 -14.41 16.45
N VAL A 20 23.37 -13.34 15.72
CA VAL A 20 22.39 -12.29 15.40
C VAL A 20 21.36 -12.95 14.51
N THR A 21 20.37 -13.58 15.14
CA THR A 21 19.12 -13.98 14.49
C THR A 21 18.42 -12.70 14.08
N THR A 22 18.75 -12.21 12.89
CA THR A 22 17.88 -11.27 12.19
C THR A 22 16.52 -11.94 12.12
N ALA A 23 15.55 -11.35 12.82
CA ALA A 23 14.18 -11.84 12.80
C ALA A 23 13.64 -11.62 11.39
N SER A 24 13.85 -12.60 10.52
CA SER A 24 13.23 -12.67 9.21
C SER A 24 11.73 -12.56 9.45
N ALA A 25 11.13 -11.44 9.05
CA ALA A 25 9.72 -11.16 9.24
C ALA A 25 8.93 -12.30 8.58
N GLN A 26 8.39 -13.21 9.40
CA GLN A 26 7.83 -14.45 8.92
C GLN A 26 6.66 -14.12 7.99
N THR A 27 6.73 -14.58 6.76
CA THR A 27 5.69 -14.37 5.75
C THR A 27 4.81 -15.60 5.63
N THR A 28 3.55 -15.34 5.31
CA THR A 28 2.44 -16.30 5.25
C THR A 28 1.56 -15.95 4.05
N PHE A 29 0.48 -16.72 3.86
CA PHE A 29 -0.57 -16.43 2.89
C PHE A 29 -1.93 -16.47 3.60
N LEU A 30 -2.97 -15.90 2.99
CA LEU A 30 -4.34 -16.16 3.45
C LEU A 30 -4.72 -17.62 3.21
N THR A 31 -5.52 -18.16 4.11
CA THR A 31 -6.04 -19.51 4.12
C THR A 31 -7.54 -19.48 3.88
N GLU A 32 -8.14 -20.62 3.54
CA GLU A 32 -9.59 -20.73 3.45
C GLU A 32 -10.32 -20.33 4.75
N ARG A 33 -9.68 -20.52 5.92
CA ARG A 33 -10.25 -20.08 7.21
C ARG A 33 -10.38 -18.56 7.25
N ASP A 34 -9.38 -17.83 6.76
CA ASP A 34 -9.44 -16.37 6.68
C ASP A 34 -10.60 -15.91 5.77
N PHE A 35 -10.83 -16.58 4.64
CA PHE A 35 -11.96 -16.30 3.73
C PHE A 35 -13.32 -16.73 4.30
N ARG A 36 -13.41 -17.83 5.06
CA ARG A 36 -14.65 -18.21 5.77
C ARG A 36 -14.98 -17.19 6.87
N ASN A 37 -13.98 -16.77 7.65
CA ASN A 37 -14.15 -15.72 8.66
C ASN A 37 -14.55 -14.38 8.04
N ALA A 38 -14.02 -14.04 6.86
CA ALA A 38 -14.37 -12.81 6.13
C ALA A 38 -15.88 -12.68 5.85
N ALA A 39 -16.56 -13.79 5.59
CA ALA A 39 -18.00 -13.85 5.36
C ALA A 39 -18.85 -13.67 6.64
N LEU A 40 -18.24 -13.80 7.82
CA LEU A 40 -18.89 -13.63 9.14
C LEU A 40 -18.67 -12.22 9.71
N LEU A 41 -17.85 -11.38 9.08
CA LEU A 41 -17.60 -10.01 9.52
C LEU A 41 -18.85 -9.13 9.31
N PRO A 42 -19.17 -8.22 10.25
CA PRO A 42 -20.27 -7.27 10.06
C PRO A 42 -20.00 -6.35 8.86
N PRO A 43 -21.04 -5.79 8.22
CA PRO A 43 -20.89 -4.80 7.15
C PRO A 43 -19.94 -3.67 7.56
N SER A 44 -19.04 -3.23 6.68
CA SER A 44 -18.19 -2.07 6.97
C SER A 44 -19.07 -0.82 7.05
N SER A 45 -19.25 -0.31 8.26
CA SER A 45 -20.00 0.91 8.58
C SER A 45 -19.09 2.14 8.75
N ARG A 46 -17.76 1.96 8.64
CA ARG A 46 -16.81 3.06 8.74
C ARG A 46 -16.64 3.73 7.39
N ARG A 47 -16.80 5.05 7.39
CA ARG A 47 -16.33 5.93 6.31
C ARG A 47 -14.81 5.74 6.18
N MET A 48 -14.34 5.65 4.94
CA MET A 48 -12.91 5.60 4.64
C MET A 48 -12.20 6.75 5.34
N ARG A 49 -11.07 6.45 5.99
CA ARG A 49 -10.08 7.49 6.26
C ARG A 49 -9.25 7.56 5.00
N SER A 50 -9.38 8.68 4.28
CA SER A 50 -8.36 9.09 3.32
C SER A 50 -7.09 9.37 4.11
N LEU A 51 -5.93 9.15 3.49
CA LEU A 51 -4.66 9.17 4.20
C LEU A 51 -3.64 9.92 3.37
N PHE A 52 -2.66 10.51 4.06
CA PHE A 52 -1.58 11.21 3.42
C PHE A 52 -0.45 10.27 3.04
N ASN A 53 0.20 10.53 1.90
CA ASN A 53 1.43 9.84 1.47
C ASN A 53 1.27 8.30 1.37
N ASP A 54 0.04 7.88 1.07
CA ASP A 54 -0.44 6.52 0.85
C ASP A 54 0.00 5.95 -0.51
N GLN A 55 0.02 6.74 -1.59
CA GLN A 55 0.68 6.30 -2.83
C GLN A 55 2.20 6.52 -2.81
N ARG A 56 2.98 5.51 -3.22
CA ARG A 56 4.45 5.62 -3.33
C ARG A 56 4.95 5.35 -4.73
N PHE A 57 5.62 6.34 -5.33
CA PHE A 57 6.26 6.23 -6.63
C PHE A 57 7.74 5.87 -6.46
N PRO A 58 8.22 4.71 -6.95
CA PRO A 58 9.64 4.37 -6.84
C PRO A 58 10.49 5.24 -7.77
N MET A 59 11.68 5.62 -7.28
CA MET A 59 12.61 6.56 -7.94
C MET A 59 13.04 6.22 -9.39
N ARG A 60 12.74 5.02 -9.90
CA ARG A 60 13.10 4.61 -11.28
C ARG A 60 12.07 5.01 -12.35
N ARG A 61 10.90 5.56 -12.01
CA ARG A 61 9.93 6.04 -13.01
C ARG A 61 10.29 7.45 -13.51
N SER A 62 10.60 7.53 -14.81
CA SER A 62 10.83 8.78 -15.54
C SER A 62 9.56 9.25 -16.28
N LYS A 63 9.38 10.57 -16.34
CA LYS A 63 8.23 11.35 -16.87
C LYS A 63 7.56 10.84 -18.18
N ARG A 64 6.22 10.90 -18.24
CA ARG A 64 5.30 10.88 -19.41
C ARG A 64 4.08 11.81 -19.16
N GLY A 65 2.79 11.38 -19.23
CA GLY A 65 1.63 12.21 -18.79
C GLY A 65 0.16 11.82 -19.14
N GLY A 66 -0.75 11.75 -18.15
CA GLY A 66 -2.20 12.09 -18.24
C GLY A 66 -3.35 11.10 -17.84
N GLY A 67 -3.76 10.99 -16.55
CA GLY A 67 -5.05 10.37 -16.09
C GLY A 67 -5.12 9.06 -15.23
N VAL A 68 -6.06 8.92 -14.28
CA VAL A 68 -5.96 7.95 -13.14
C VAL A 68 -5.97 6.45 -13.49
N GLY A 69 -4.79 5.92 -13.84
CA GLY A 69 -4.61 4.52 -14.19
C GLY A 69 -3.43 4.37 -15.13
N VAL A 70 -2.43 3.54 -14.81
CA VAL A 70 -1.26 3.35 -15.71
C VAL A 70 -1.70 2.96 -17.13
N ALA A 71 -1.25 3.72 -18.13
CA ALA A 71 -1.61 3.43 -19.53
C ALA A 71 -0.82 2.23 -20.04
N SER A 72 0.50 2.26 -19.83
CA SER A 72 1.46 1.26 -20.31
C SER A 72 1.11 -0.18 -19.86
N PRO A 73 1.12 -1.17 -20.78
CA PRO A 73 1.04 -2.58 -20.42
C PRO A 73 2.18 -3.03 -19.50
N ASP A 74 3.36 -2.40 -19.56
CA ASP A 74 4.50 -2.75 -18.72
C ASP A 74 4.28 -2.37 -17.26
N ASP A 75 3.51 -1.32 -16.96
CA ASP A 75 3.19 -0.94 -15.58
C ASP A 75 2.01 -1.74 -15.01
N LYS A 76 1.34 -2.57 -15.83
CA LYS A 76 0.22 -3.44 -15.43
C LYS A 76 0.72 -4.80 -14.94
N TRP A 77 -0.10 -5.45 -14.11
CA TRP A 77 0.13 -6.83 -13.68
C TRP A 77 -0.26 -7.82 -14.79
N PRO A 78 0.66 -8.69 -15.28
CA PRO A 78 0.37 -9.62 -16.36
C PRO A 78 -0.84 -10.52 -16.07
N GLY A 79 -1.83 -10.49 -16.97
CA GLY A 79 -3.08 -11.25 -16.83
C GLY A 79 -3.93 -10.86 -15.61
N GLY A 80 -3.71 -9.67 -15.02
CA GLY A 80 -4.40 -9.25 -13.79
C GLY A 80 -4.02 -10.04 -12.55
N ARG A 81 -2.97 -10.88 -12.60
CA ARG A 81 -2.51 -11.71 -11.50
C ARG A 81 -1.48 -10.94 -10.66
N VAL A 82 -1.81 -10.71 -9.39
CA VAL A 82 -0.96 -9.99 -8.43
C VAL A 82 -0.49 -10.97 -7.35
N PRO A 83 0.75 -11.48 -7.42
CA PRO A 83 1.29 -12.35 -6.38
C PRO A 83 1.53 -11.55 -5.09
N TYR A 84 1.16 -12.10 -3.94
CA TYR A 84 1.39 -11.48 -2.63
C TYR A 84 1.99 -12.45 -1.61
N VAL A 85 2.72 -11.89 -0.65
CA VAL A 85 3.02 -12.49 0.65
C VAL A 85 2.43 -11.60 1.76
N LEU A 86 2.07 -12.19 2.90
CA LEU A 86 1.40 -11.52 4.01
C LEU A 86 2.19 -11.70 5.32
N SER A 87 2.47 -10.62 6.04
CA SER A 87 3.16 -10.70 7.34
C SER A 87 2.41 -11.58 8.35
N ALA A 88 3.16 -12.39 9.12
CA ALA A 88 2.63 -13.16 10.24
C ALA A 88 2.12 -12.28 11.41
N ALA A 89 2.39 -10.97 11.39
CA ALA A 89 1.99 -10.04 12.45
C ALA A 89 0.48 -9.71 12.50
N TYR A 90 -0.30 -10.13 11.49
CA TYR A 90 -1.75 -9.90 11.46
C TYR A 90 -2.51 -10.93 12.28
N THR A 91 -3.40 -10.44 13.15
CA THR A 91 -4.34 -11.28 13.91
C THR A 91 -5.38 -11.95 13.01
N GLU A 92 -6.02 -13.02 13.49
CA GLU A 92 -7.07 -13.74 12.74
C GLU A 92 -8.19 -12.81 12.22
N ASN A 93 -8.63 -11.86 13.05
CA ASN A 93 -9.63 -10.87 12.63
C ASN A 93 -9.11 -9.96 11.51
N GLN A 94 -7.86 -9.49 11.60
CA GLN A 94 -7.28 -8.62 10.57
C GLN A 94 -7.11 -9.34 9.23
N ARG A 95 -6.66 -10.60 9.29
CA ARG A 95 -6.56 -11.47 8.12
C ARG A 95 -7.91 -11.71 7.46
N ALA A 96 -8.98 -11.86 8.24
CA ALA A 96 -10.35 -11.94 7.73
C ALA A 96 -10.79 -10.65 7.00
N VAL A 97 -10.42 -9.46 7.50
CA VAL A 97 -10.74 -8.19 6.83
C VAL A 97 -9.95 -8.04 5.52
N ILE A 98 -8.66 -8.41 5.50
CA ILE A 98 -7.83 -8.43 4.27
C ILE A 98 -8.39 -9.44 3.26
N ALA A 99 -8.79 -10.64 3.72
CA ALA A 99 -9.44 -11.65 2.89
C ALA A 99 -10.77 -11.15 2.31
N ARG A 100 -11.56 -10.39 3.08
CA ARG A 100 -12.80 -9.74 2.60
C ARG A 100 -12.54 -8.76 1.46
N ALA A 101 -11.49 -7.93 1.56
CA ALA A 101 -11.11 -7.00 0.50
C ALA A 101 -10.64 -7.73 -0.77
N ILE A 102 -9.78 -8.75 -0.63
CA ILE A 102 -9.33 -9.58 -1.76
C ILE A 102 -10.49 -10.32 -2.43
N ALA A 103 -11.43 -10.89 -1.67
CA ALA A 103 -12.64 -11.49 -2.21
C ALA A 103 -13.53 -10.45 -2.91
N GLY A 104 -13.59 -9.21 -2.37
CA GLY A 104 -14.27 -8.07 -2.97
C GLY A 104 -13.77 -7.74 -4.39
N TYR A 105 -12.45 -7.78 -4.60
CA TYR A 105 -11.83 -7.67 -5.93
C TYR A 105 -12.20 -8.83 -6.85
N GLN A 106 -12.06 -10.07 -6.35
CA GLN A 106 -12.33 -11.27 -7.14
C GLN A 106 -13.76 -11.33 -7.65
N ALA A 107 -14.72 -10.87 -6.84
CA ALA A 107 -16.14 -10.85 -7.17
C ALA A 107 -16.57 -9.73 -8.13
N LYS A 108 -15.83 -8.61 -8.18
CA LYS A 108 -16.20 -7.42 -8.98
C LYS A 108 -15.34 -7.19 -10.23
N THR A 109 -14.18 -7.83 -10.33
CA THR A 109 -13.18 -7.54 -11.37
C THR A 109 -12.54 -8.83 -11.89
N CYS A 110 -11.69 -8.73 -12.93
CA CYS A 110 -10.81 -9.81 -13.36
C CYS A 110 -9.49 -9.90 -12.56
N ILE A 111 -9.19 -8.95 -11.65
CA ILE A 111 -7.95 -8.92 -10.87
C ILE A 111 -7.90 -10.07 -9.85
N ARG A 112 -6.75 -10.74 -9.74
CA ARG A 112 -6.54 -11.88 -8.85
C ARG A 112 -5.30 -11.67 -7.98
N PHE A 113 -5.52 -11.21 -6.75
CA PHE A 113 -4.51 -11.29 -5.69
C PHE A 113 -4.36 -12.76 -5.27
N VAL A 114 -3.16 -13.32 -5.41
CA VAL A 114 -2.89 -14.76 -5.22
C VAL A 114 -1.63 -15.01 -4.39
N PRO A 115 -1.55 -16.13 -3.65
CA PRO A 115 -0.32 -16.54 -2.96
C PRO A 115 0.88 -16.58 -3.91
N LYS A 116 1.99 -15.95 -3.49
CA LYS A 116 3.26 -15.96 -4.22
C LYS A 116 3.86 -17.38 -4.31
N THR A 117 4.29 -17.76 -5.51
CA THR A 117 5.07 -18.97 -5.80
C THR A 117 6.57 -18.66 -5.94
N PRO A 118 7.46 -19.67 -5.96
CA PRO A 118 8.88 -19.47 -6.27
C PRO A 118 9.16 -18.86 -7.66
N LEU A 119 8.25 -19.06 -8.63
CA LEU A 119 8.40 -18.55 -10.00
C LEU A 119 8.06 -17.04 -10.12
N ASP A 120 7.31 -16.50 -9.16
CA ASP A 120 6.91 -15.10 -9.17
C ASP A 120 8.09 -14.18 -8.88
N ARG A 121 8.56 -13.46 -9.89
CA ARG A 121 9.61 -12.43 -9.75
C ARG A 121 9.05 -11.14 -9.17
N ASP A 122 7.87 -10.74 -9.63
CA ASP A 122 7.18 -9.53 -9.22
C ASP A 122 6.07 -9.88 -8.23
N TYR A 123 6.02 -9.20 -7.10
CA TYR A 123 5.06 -9.49 -6.03
C TYR A 123 4.96 -8.35 -5.02
N ILE A 124 3.79 -8.25 -4.38
CA ILE A 124 3.59 -7.33 -3.25
C ILE A 124 3.89 -8.03 -1.91
N VAL A 125 4.38 -7.27 -0.95
CA VAL A 125 4.53 -7.67 0.46
C VAL A 125 3.53 -6.85 1.27
N ILE A 126 2.50 -7.50 1.79
CA ILE A 126 1.51 -6.87 2.68
C ILE A 126 2.06 -6.98 4.11
N SER A 127 2.50 -5.86 4.68
CA SER A 127 3.15 -5.80 5.99
C SER A 127 2.48 -4.80 6.91
N LYS A 128 2.54 -5.09 8.21
CA LYS A 128 2.14 -4.17 9.27
C LYS A 128 3.31 -3.24 9.60
N LEU A 129 3.51 -2.22 8.78
CA LEU A 129 4.46 -1.12 9.02
C LEU A 129 3.69 0.08 9.59
N ASP A 130 4.32 1.25 9.63
CA ASP A 130 3.69 2.50 10.09
C ASP A 130 2.84 3.13 8.97
N GLY A 131 1.61 3.55 9.29
CA GLY A 131 0.63 4.08 8.35
C GLY A 131 0.10 3.09 7.30
N CYS A 132 -0.77 3.59 6.43
CA CYS A 132 -1.30 2.88 5.26
C CYS A 132 -0.67 3.48 4.01
N TYR A 133 -0.14 2.62 3.14
CA TYR A 133 0.41 3.05 1.85
C TYR A 133 0.66 1.85 0.93
N ALA A 134 0.80 2.10 -0.37
CA ALA A 134 1.19 1.12 -1.37
C ALA A 134 2.15 1.70 -2.41
N ASP A 135 3.13 0.89 -2.82
CA ASP A 135 3.93 1.17 -4.01
C ASP A 135 3.03 1.09 -5.26
N PHE A 136 2.99 2.19 -6.01
CA PHE A 136 2.08 2.42 -7.14
C PHE A 136 2.39 1.53 -8.35
N ALA A 137 1.37 0.89 -8.90
CA ALA A 137 1.37 0.02 -10.08
C ALA A 137 2.38 -1.15 -10.01
N ARG A 138 2.53 -1.98 -11.06
CA ARG A 138 3.62 -2.99 -11.08
C ARG A 138 4.95 -2.27 -11.33
N VAL A 139 5.93 -2.47 -10.45
CA VAL A 139 7.25 -1.79 -10.55
C VAL A 139 8.41 -2.73 -10.85
N GLY A 140 8.15 -4.04 -10.83
CA GLY A 140 9.14 -5.10 -10.96
C GLY A 140 9.77 -5.48 -9.61
N GLY A 141 9.94 -6.78 -9.38
CA GLY A 141 10.47 -7.31 -8.12
C GLY A 141 9.51 -7.19 -6.93
N ARG A 142 10.09 -7.06 -5.75
CA ARG A 142 9.38 -6.95 -4.46
C ARG A 142 8.95 -5.51 -4.20
N GLN A 143 7.65 -5.24 -4.15
CA GLN A 143 7.08 -3.94 -3.77
C GLN A 143 6.25 -4.02 -2.49
N GLN A 144 6.04 -2.90 -1.81
CA GLN A 144 5.46 -2.81 -0.47
C GLN A 144 3.98 -2.39 -0.49
N VAL A 145 3.20 -2.99 0.41
CA VAL A 145 1.93 -2.44 0.91
C VAL A 145 1.99 -2.42 2.43
N SER A 146 1.76 -1.27 3.05
CA SER A 146 1.59 -1.16 4.49
C SER A 146 0.11 -1.14 4.85
N LEU A 147 -0.26 -2.00 5.80
CA LEU A 147 -1.53 -1.89 6.51
C LEU A 147 -1.22 -2.01 8.01
N ALA A 148 -1.02 -0.87 8.67
CA ALA A 148 -1.02 -0.73 10.13
C ALA A 148 -2.40 -1.07 10.76
N ASP A 149 -2.54 -0.98 12.08
CA ASP A 149 -3.79 -1.37 12.77
C ASP A 149 -5.01 -0.54 12.36
N GLU A 150 -4.81 0.77 12.16
CA GLU A 150 -5.81 1.73 11.70
C GLU A 150 -6.23 1.54 10.24
N CYS A 151 -5.42 0.84 9.45
CA CYS A 151 -5.65 0.55 8.03
C CYS A 151 -6.60 -0.63 7.80
N ILE A 152 -6.91 -1.40 8.83
CA ILE A 152 -7.69 -2.64 8.70
C ILE A 152 -9.20 -2.35 8.66
N ASP A 153 -9.60 -1.64 7.62
CA ASP A 153 -10.97 -1.52 7.14
C ASP A 153 -11.06 -2.02 5.68
N TYR A 154 -12.23 -2.50 5.27
CA TYR A 154 -12.44 -2.98 3.90
C TYR A 154 -12.14 -1.89 2.86
N ALA A 155 -12.60 -0.66 3.07
CA ALA A 155 -12.48 0.39 2.06
C ALA A 155 -11.02 0.82 1.91
N THR A 156 -10.30 1.08 3.01
CA THR A 156 -8.86 1.41 2.99
C THR A 156 -8.05 0.31 2.33
N ILE A 157 -8.32 -0.97 2.60
CA ILE A 157 -7.59 -2.06 1.92
C ILE A 157 -7.91 -2.10 0.42
N ILE A 158 -9.14 -1.80 -0.01
CA ILE A 158 -9.44 -1.69 -1.46
C ILE A 158 -8.62 -0.55 -2.10
N HIS A 159 -8.50 0.60 -1.42
CA HIS A 159 -7.74 1.78 -1.86
C HIS A 159 -6.25 1.45 -2.08
N GLU A 160 -5.57 0.90 -1.08
CA GLU A 160 -4.16 0.53 -1.19
C GLU A 160 -3.92 -0.50 -2.29
N LEU A 161 -4.86 -1.43 -2.48
CA LEU A 161 -4.81 -2.40 -3.56
C LEU A 161 -5.14 -1.79 -4.95
N MET A 162 -5.85 -0.65 -5.01
CA MET A 162 -6.06 0.12 -6.24
C MET A 162 -4.78 0.83 -6.68
N HIS A 163 -4.01 1.38 -5.74
CA HIS A 163 -2.65 1.86 -6.01
C HIS A 163 -1.75 0.76 -6.57
N VAL A 164 -1.77 -0.46 -5.99
CA VAL A 164 -0.98 -1.60 -6.49
C VAL A 164 -1.30 -1.94 -7.94
N ILE A 165 -2.57 -1.88 -8.37
CA ILE A 165 -2.96 -2.15 -9.77
C ILE A 165 -2.84 -0.91 -10.68
N GLY A 166 -2.47 0.24 -10.12
CA GLY A 166 -1.98 1.40 -10.83
C GLY A 166 -2.93 2.58 -10.98
N PHE A 167 -3.92 2.74 -10.09
CA PHE A 167 -4.71 3.97 -9.95
C PHE A 167 -4.05 4.93 -8.95
N ILE A 168 -3.90 6.20 -9.33
CA ILE A 168 -3.51 7.31 -8.42
C ILE A 168 -4.75 7.86 -7.71
N HIS A 169 -4.67 9.02 -7.05
CA HIS A 169 -5.87 9.70 -6.56
C HIS A 169 -6.64 10.46 -7.62
N GLU A 170 -7.96 10.46 -7.50
CA GLU A 170 -8.88 11.13 -8.43
C GLU A 170 -8.65 12.65 -8.48
N HIS A 171 -8.31 13.28 -7.34
CA HIS A 171 -8.02 14.72 -7.30
C HIS A 171 -6.71 15.10 -7.99
N GLN A 172 -5.90 14.15 -8.45
CA GLN A 172 -4.63 14.39 -9.14
C GLN A 172 -4.70 14.19 -10.67
N ARG A 173 -5.89 13.95 -11.22
CA ARG A 173 -6.14 13.96 -12.66
C ARG A 173 -5.69 15.27 -13.28
N GLU A 174 -5.32 15.26 -14.57
CA GLU A 174 -4.96 16.50 -15.26
C GLU A 174 -6.18 17.43 -15.42
N ASP A 175 -7.35 16.85 -15.68
CA ASP A 175 -8.63 17.53 -15.82
C ASP A 175 -9.28 17.96 -14.50
N ARG A 176 -8.71 17.62 -13.33
CA ARG A 176 -9.31 17.84 -11.99
C ARG A 176 -9.74 19.28 -11.74
N ASP A 177 -9.04 20.26 -12.29
CA ASP A 177 -9.39 21.69 -12.15
C ASP A 177 -10.71 22.06 -12.85
N GLY A 178 -11.28 21.20 -13.69
CA GLY A 178 -12.66 21.34 -14.20
C GLY A 178 -13.72 21.02 -13.15
N PHE A 179 -13.39 20.18 -12.17
CA PHE A 179 -14.34 19.52 -11.27
C PHE A 179 -14.21 19.95 -9.81
N VAL A 180 -12.98 20.22 -9.37
CA VAL A 180 -12.66 20.65 -8.00
C VAL A 180 -11.74 21.88 -7.98
N LYS A 181 -11.60 22.49 -6.80
CA LYS A 181 -10.64 23.53 -6.49
C LYS A 181 -9.82 23.10 -5.27
N ILE A 182 -8.50 23.17 -5.38
CA ILE A 182 -7.59 22.96 -4.25
C ILE A 182 -7.40 24.27 -3.50
N LEU A 183 -7.64 24.25 -2.19
CA LEU A 183 -7.46 25.36 -1.27
C LEU A 183 -6.11 25.25 -0.55
N TYR A 184 -5.02 25.49 -1.30
CA TYR A 184 -3.64 25.39 -0.80
C TYR A 184 -3.38 26.17 0.50
N GLN A 185 -4.10 27.27 0.74
CA GLN A 185 -4.02 28.03 1.99
C GLN A 185 -4.45 27.26 3.24
N ASN A 186 -5.24 26.18 3.10
CA ASN A 186 -5.69 25.32 4.20
C ASN A 186 -4.83 24.05 4.38
N ILE A 187 -3.95 23.74 3.43
CA ILE A 187 -3.09 22.54 3.49
C ILE A 187 -1.99 22.70 4.56
N ILE A 188 -1.64 21.58 5.21
CA ILE A 188 -0.51 21.46 6.14
C ILE A 188 0.82 21.82 5.44
N PRO A 189 1.66 22.71 6.01
CA PRO A 189 2.94 23.08 5.41
C PRO A 189 3.81 21.85 5.11
N GLY A 190 4.27 21.74 3.86
CA GLY A 190 5.07 20.61 3.37
C GLY A 190 4.27 19.56 2.59
N ALA A 191 2.94 19.48 2.75
CA ALA A 191 2.11 18.45 2.10
C ALA A 191 1.49 18.87 0.75
N ASN A 192 1.90 20.02 0.18
CA ASN A 192 1.31 20.54 -1.07
C ASN A 192 1.45 19.56 -2.24
N THR A 193 2.53 18.77 -2.28
CA THR A 193 2.81 17.80 -3.35
C THR A 193 1.79 16.67 -3.44
N ASP A 194 1.10 16.36 -2.34
CA ASP A 194 0.05 15.34 -2.30
C ASP A 194 -1.23 15.79 -3.05
N PHE A 195 -1.33 17.10 -3.33
CA PHE A 195 -2.39 17.74 -4.08
C PHE A 195 -1.94 18.21 -5.48
N ASP A 196 -0.69 17.96 -5.86
CA ASP A 196 -0.23 18.24 -7.22
C ASP A 196 -0.81 17.22 -8.20
N LYS A 197 -1.08 17.69 -9.43
CA LYS A 197 -1.52 16.81 -10.51
C LYS A 197 -0.38 15.92 -10.95
N LEU A 198 -0.68 14.65 -11.24
CA LEU A 198 0.32 13.71 -11.76
C LEU A 198 0.35 13.74 -13.30
N SER A 199 0.41 14.96 -13.84
CA SER A 199 0.50 15.30 -15.26
C SER A 199 1.69 14.68 -15.99
N THR A 200 2.65 14.12 -15.23
CA THR A 200 3.92 13.57 -15.71
C THR A 200 4.04 12.05 -15.58
N LEU A 201 2.96 11.32 -15.32
CA LEU A 201 2.93 9.84 -15.37
C LEU A 201 2.13 9.35 -16.58
N ASP A 202 2.48 8.22 -17.20
CA ASP A 202 1.76 7.70 -18.37
C ASP A 202 0.51 6.94 -18.00
N LEU A 203 -0.62 7.45 -18.43
CA LEU A 203 -1.81 7.41 -17.61
C LEU A 203 -3.05 7.53 -18.51
N THR A 204 -4.21 7.07 -18.04
CA THR A 204 -5.46 7.10 -18.81
C THR A 204 -6.68 7.11 -17.92
N TYR A 205 -7.73 7.82 -18.35
CA TYR A 205 -9.05 7.81 -17.70
C TYR A 205 -9.91 6.60 -18.09
N TYR A 206 -9.44 5.72 -19.00
CA TYR A 206 -10.22 4.60 -19.56
C TYR A 206 -11.55 4.98 -20.27
N GLY A 207 -11.79 6.28 -20.49
CA GLY A 207 -13.05 6.82 -21.02
C GLY A 207 -14.01 7.35 -19.94
N GLU A 208 -13.65 7.22 -18.66
CA GLU A 208 -14.49 7.60 -17.53
C GLU A 208 -14.41 9.10 -17.18
N THR A 209 -15.54 9.65 -16.74
CA THR A 209 -15.64 11.01 -16.20
C THR A 209 -14.96 11.14 -14.83
N TYR A 210 -14.85 12.36 -14.31
CA TYR A 210 -14.39 12.59 -12.93
C TYR A 210 -15.39 12.02 -11.93
N ASP A 211 -14.94 11.19 -10.99
CA ASP A 211 -15.81 10.55 -9.99
C ASP A 211 -15.57 11.09 -8.57
N TYR A 212 -16.45 12.00 -8.14
CA TYR A 212 -16.45 12.58 -6.79
C TYR A 212 -16.68 11.55 -5.67
N LEU A 213 -17.23 10.37 -5.98
CA LEU A 213 -17.47 9.28 -5.05
C LEU A 213 -16.45 8.14 -5.21
N SER A 214 -15.43 8.34 -6.05
CA SER A 214 -14.35 7.39 -6.27
C SER A 214 -13.70 7.05 -4.94
N ILE A 215 -13.47 5.77 -4.73
CA ILE A 215 -12.73 5.27 -3.57
C ILE A 215 -11.29 5.81 -3.53
N MET A 216 -10.79 6.36 -4.66
CA MET A 216 -9.49 7.01 -4.80
C MET A 216 -9.55 8.55 -4.66
N HIS A 217 -10.70 9.14 -4.30
CA HIS A 217 -10.82 10.58 -4.11
C HIS A 217 -10.57 10.96 -2.64
N TYR A 218 -9.66 11.92 -2.40
CA TYR A 218 -9.43 12.46 -1.06
C TYR A 218 -10.68 13.12 -0.45
N GLU A 219 -10.81 13.06 0.88
CA GLU A 219 -11.88 13.75 1.59
C GLU A 219 -11.74 15.28 1.46
N LYS A 220 -12.86 16.02 1.53
CA LYS A 220 -12.88 17.49 1.35
C LYS A 220 -11.94 18.28 2.26
N ASN A 221 -11.65 17.74 3.45
CA ASN A 221 -10.80 18.32 4.49
C ASN A 221 -9.52 17.50 4.71
N GLU A 222 -9.21 16.56 3.81
CA GLU A 222 -7.98 15.77 3.89
C GLU A 222 -6.78 16.70 3.90
N GLY A 223 -5.85 16.49 4.81
CA GLY A 223 -4.69 17.37 4.95
C GLY A 223 -4.92 18.82 5.35
N SER A 224 -6.07 19.13 5.94
CA SER A 224 -6.35 20.45 6.50
C SER A 224 -5.56 20.73 7.78
N LYS A 225 -4.85 21.86 7.84
CA LYS A 225 -4.19 22.35 9.06
C LYS A 225 -5.14 23.04 10.05
N ASN A 226 -6.38 23.31 9.62
CA ASN A 226 -7.35 24.13 10.36
C ASN A 226 -8.77 23.54 10.35
N GLY A 227 -8.93 22.28 9.93
CA GLY A 227 -10.22 21.59 9.82
C GLY A 227 -11.14 22.06 8.69
N GLN A 228 -10.77 23.11 7.94
CA GLN A 228 -11.52 23.60 6.79
C GLN A 228 -11.25 22.76 5.54
N ASN A 229 -12.04 22.94 4.48
CA ASN A 229 -11.83 22.23 3.23
C ASN A 229 -10.44 22.53 2.62
N THR A 230 -9.77 21.50 2.12
CA THR A 230 -8.61 21.54 1.22
C THR A 230 -9.02 21.28 -0.22
N ILE A 231 -10.13 20.56 -0.43
CA ILE A 231 -10.72 20.29 -1.74
C ILE A 231 -12.19 20.73 -1.72
N GLU A 232 -12.59 21.56 -2.69
CA GLU A 232 -13.99 21.96 -2.87
C GLU A 232 -14.50 21.56 -4.25
N SER A 233 -15.69 20.97 -4.32
CA SER A 233 -16.38 20.69 -5.59
C SER A 233 -16.79 22.01 -6.26
N LYS A 234 -16.69 22.04 -7.59
CA LYS A 234 -17.26 23.11 -8.44
C LYS A 234 -18.73 22.89 -8.79
N VAL A 235 -19.26 21.70 -8.51
CA VAL A 235 -20.67 21.33 -8.68
C VAL A 235 -21.30 21.20 -7.30
N CYS A 236 -22.45 21.84 -7.11
CA CYS A 236 -23.22 21.85 -5.85
C CYS A 236 -24.17 20.66 -5.74
#